data_AF-X0YM67-F1
#
_entry.id   AF-X0YM67-F1
#
_cell.length_a   1.000
_cell.length_b   1.000
_cell.length_c   1.000
_cell.angle_alpha   90.00
_cell.angle_beta   90.00
_cell.angle_gamma   90.00
#
_symmetry.space_group_name_H-M   'P 1'
#
loop_
_entity.id
_entity.type
_entity.pdbx_description
1 polymer ?
#
loop_
_entity_poly.entity_id
_entity_poly.type
_entity_poly.pdbx_seq_one_letter_code
_entity_poly.pdbx_strand_id
1 'polypeptide(L)'
;RELLDDKSIDAVGIATTNHSHALITVWACQAGKDVYVEKPCSHNVFEGRKCVDAARKYKRIVQHGTQSRASNGWAHQIAAVQSGKYGKLLVSKGYCCKPRWSIGFKPIKTPPKDLDFNIWLGPAPLQPYHENLVHYNWHWFWDFGSGDMGNQGVHQMDIARWAIKDATLPKSVISMGGRWVDGPNYFKDQAQTPNQELSIYDYDGTLLVFETRGLVGKFDDFPRKVANEFYLEEGAIIEGKFYPKGSDKGESLVDVEYPKRSEGNFENFISCVRSRRRKDL
;
A
#
# COMPACT_ATOMS: atom_id res chain seq x y z
N ARG A 1 -7.63 -21.53 10.64
CA ARG A 1 -7.41 -22.54 9.59
C ARG A 1 -8.69 -23.31 9.30
N GLU A 2 -9.44 -23.74 10.32
CA GLU A 2 -10.74 -24.45 10.21
C GLU A 2 -11.72 -23.84 9.21
N LEU A 3 -11.80 -22.50 9.14
CA LEU A 3 -12.63 -21.79 8.15
C LEU A 3 -12.36 -22.22 6.70
N LEU A 4 -11.12 -22.57 6.35
CA LEU A 4 -10.76 -22.96 4.99
C LEU A 4 -11.31 -24.35 4.61
N ASP A 5 -11.59 -25.20 5.60
CA ASP A 5 -12.13 -26.54 5.38
C ASP A 5 -13.63 -26.53 5.08
N ASP A 6 -14.34 -25.49 5.51
CA ASP A 6 -15.77 -25.30 5.28
C ASP A 6 -16.06 -25.12 3.78
N LYS A 7 -16.78 -26.07 3.19
CA LYS A 7 -17.11 -26.08 1.75
C LYS A 7 -18.22 -25.09 1.37
N SER A 8 -18.95 -24.52 2.34
CA SER A 8 -19.99 -23.52 2.09
C SER A 8 -19.44 -22.11 1.80
N ILE A 9 -18.15 -21.88 2.08
CA ILE A 9 -17.49 -20.58 1.86
C ILE A 9 -16.83 -20.55 0.48
N ASP A 10 -17.17 -19.59 -0.37
CA ASP A 10 -16.56 -19.45 -1.70
C ASP A 10 -15.32 -18.55 -1.72
N ALA A 11 -15.31 -17.53 -0.88
CA ALA A 11 -14.28 -16.50 -0.85
C ALA A 11 -13.97 -16.04 0.57
N VAL A 12 -12.74 -15.55 0.79
CA VAL A 12 -12.28 -15.03 2.10
C VAL A 12 -11.70 -13.63 1.97
N GLY A 13 -11.95 -12.81 2.98
CA GLY A 13 -11.27 -11.53 3.21
C GLY A 13 -10.16 -11.70 4.24
N ILE A 14 -8.96 -11.24 3.93
CA ILE A 14 -7.79 -11.31 4.83
C ILE A 14 -7.45 -9.89 5.27
N ALA A 15 -7.63 -9.60 6.56
CA ALA A 15 -7.31 -8.33 7.20
C ALA A 15 -6.51 -8.55 8.51
N THR A 16 -5.62 -9.55 8.49
CA THR A 16 -4.72 -9.84 9.62
C THR A 16 -3.50 -8.90 9.59
N THR A 17 -2.41 -9.27 10.25
CA THR A 17 -1.13 -8.55 10.14
C THR A 17 -0.41 -8.87 8.83
N ASN A 18 0.41 -7.94 8.33
CA ASN A 18 1.04 -8.04 7.00
C ASN A 18 1.86 -9.32 6.82
N HIS A 19 2.62 -9.71 7.85
CA HIS A 19 3.47 -10.91 7.82
C HIS A 19 2.71 -12.21 7.61
N SER A 20 1.40 -12.25 7.86
CA SER A 20 0.58 -13.45 7.66
C SER A 20 -0.22 -13.44 6.35
N HIS A 21 -0.36 -12.29 5.69
CA HIS A 21 -1.23 -12.13 4.52
C HIS A 21 -0.94 -13.11 3.40
N ALA A 22 0.33 -13.24 3.02
CA ALA A 22 0.71 -14.08 1.88
C ALA A 22 0.48 -15.57 2.16
N LEU A 23 0.84 -16.03 3.36
CA LEU A 23 0.65 -17.42 3.75
C LEU A 23 -0.82 -17.81 3.79
N ILE A 24 -1.68 -16.96 4.38
CA ILE A 24 -3.12 -17.19 4.42
C ILE A 24 -3.71 -17.16 3.00
N THR A 25 -3.25 -16.26 2.14
CA THR A 25 -3.66 -16.20 0.72
C THR A 25 -3.36 -17.51 0.00
N VAL A 26 -2.15 -18.07 0.19
CA VAL A 26 -1.75 -19.34 -0.41
C VAL A 26 -2.63 -20.50 0.11
N TRP A 27 -2.85 -20.59 1.42
CA TRP A 27 -3.71 -21.63 2.01
C TRP A 27 -5.15 -21.51 1.52
N ALA A 28 -5.70 -20.30 1.44
CA ALA A 28 -7.03 -20.07 0.91
C ALA A 28 -7.14 -20.51 -0.56
N CYS A 29 -6.14 -20.19 -1.38
CA CYS A 29 -6.11 -20.65 -2.76
C CYS A 29 -6.05 -22.19 -2.86
N GLN A 30 -5.23 -22.84 -2.02
CA GLN A 30 -5.14 -24.30 -1.94
C GLN A 30 -6.46 -24.95 -1.54
N ALA A 31 -7.20 -24.31 -0.64
CA ALA A 31 -8.53 -24.74 -0.21
C ALA A 31 -9.64 -24.45 -1.23
N GLY A 32 -9.30 -23.91 -2.40
CA GLY A 32 -10.25 -23.61 -3.47
C GLY A 32 -11.02 -22.30 -3.29
N LYS A 33 -10.58 -21.42 -2.37
CA LYS A 33 -11.25 -20.15 -2.09
C LYS A 33 -10.69 -19.02 -2.95
N ASP A 34 -11.55 -18.11 -3.38
CA ASP A 34 -11.10 -16.80 -3.89
C ASP A 34 -10.73 -15.88 -2.72
N VAL A 35 -9.85 -14.89 -2.96
CA VAL A 35 -9.24 -14.12 -1.89
C VAL A 35 -9.29 -12.63 -2.16
N TYR A 36 -9.81 -11.87 -1.20
CA TYR A 36 -9.52 -10.46 -1.07
C TYR A 36 -8.49 -10.30 0.04
N VAL A 37 -7.33 -9.74 -0.25
CA VAL A 37 -6.25 -9.55 0.74
C VAL A 37 -5.98 -8.06 0.94
N GLU A 38 -6.06 -7.61 2.18
CA GLU A 38 -5.79 -6.22 2.53
C GLU A 38 -4.36 -5.80 2.21
N LYS A 39 -4.19 -4.49 2.08
CA LYS A 39 -2.88 -3.92 1.80
C LYS A 39 -2.00 -3.85 3.05
N PRO A 40 -0.67 -3.99 2.90
CA PRO A 40 0.01 -4.59 1.75
C PRO A 40 -0.27 -6.11 1.68
N CYS A 41 -0.45 -6.67 0.48
CA CYS A 41 -0.79 -8.08 0.30
C CYS A 41 0.30 -9.08 0.77
N SER A 42 1.52 -8.62 1.00
CA SER A 42 2.64 -9.45 1.43
C SER A 42 3.65 -8.62 2.21
N HIS A 43 4.53 -9.30 2.96
CA HIS A 43 5.59 -8.65 3.71
C HIS A 43 6.80 -8.32 2.83
N ASN A 44 7.06 -9.13 1.81
CA ASN A 44 8.13 -8.90 0.82
C ASN A 44 7.70 -9.29 -0.60
N VAL A 45 8.57 -9.03 -1.58
CA VAL A 45 8.32 -9.27 -3.01
C VAL A 45 8.24 -10.77 -3.33
N PHE A 46 9.04 -11.60 -2.66
CA PHE A 46 9.03 -13.05 -2.88
C PHE A 46 7.67 -13.64 -2.51
N GLU A 47 7.16 -13.30 -1.34
CA GLU A 47 5.84 -13.72 -0.87
C GLU A 47 4.71 -13.28 -1.81
N GLY A 48 4.72 -12.03 -2.26
CA GLY A 48 3.73 -11.52 -3.22
C GLY A 48 3.73 -12.31 -4.53
N ARG A 49 4.92 -12.70 -5.02
CA ARG A 49 5.05 -13.60 -6.19
C ARG A 49 4.43 -14.97 -5.92
N LYS A 50 4.61 -15.52 -4.71
CA LYS A 50 3.98 -16.79 -4.32
C LYS A 50 2.46 -16.71 -4.25
N CYS A 51 1.88 -15.58 -3.85
CA CYS A 51 0.44 -15.36 -3.95
C CYS A 51 -0.05 -15.42 -5.41
N VAL A 52 0.67 -14.78 -6.34
CA VAL A 52 0.34 -14.82 -7.76
C VAL A 52 0.46 -16.24 -8.33
N ASP A 53 1.52 -16.96 -7.97
CA ASP A 53 1.72 -18.36 -8.38
C ASP A 53 0.58 -19.25 -7.87
N ALA A 54 0.18 -19.11 -6.60
CA ALA A 54 -0.92 -19.86 -6.01
C ALA A 54 -2.26 -19.53 -6.69
N ALA A 55 -2.58 -18.25 -6.88
CA ALA A 55 -3.79 -17.81 -7.57
C ALA A 55 -3.90 -18.44 -8.97
N ARG A 56 -2.81 -18.45 -9.73
CA ARG A 56 -2.74 -19.05 -11.07
C ARG A 56 -2.87 -20.57 -11.03
N LYS A 57 -2.08 -21.24 -10.17
CA LYS A 57 -2.07 -22.70 -10.04
C LYS A 57 -3.44 -23.27 -9.68
N TYR A 58 -4.11 -22.66 -8.71
CA TYR A 58 -5.42 -23.11 -8.23
C TYR A 58 -6.59 -22.40 -8.93
N LYS A 59 -6.32 -21.60 -9.98
CA LYS A 59 -7.31 -20.87 -10.79
C LYS A 59 -8.28 -20.06 -9.93
N ARG A 60 -7.76 -19.30 -8.97
CA ARG A 60 -8.51 -18.45 -8.04
C ARG A 60 -8.43 -16.97 -8.43
N ILE A 61 -9.46 -16.22 -8.08
CA ILE A 61 -9.50 -14.76 -8.13
C ILE A 61 -8.87 -14.25 -6.84
N VAL A 62 -7.80 -13.47 -6.97
CA VAL A 62 -7.12 -12.83 -5.83
C VAL A 62 -7.00 -11.34 -6.11
N GLN A 63 -7.57 -10.52 -5.23
CA GLN A 63 -7.53 -9.06 -5.31
C GLN A 63 -6.77 -8.48 -4.13
N HIS A 64 -5.86 -7.54 -4.42
CA HIS A 64 -5.17 -6.74 -3.42
C HIS A 64 -6.02 -5.52 -3.04
N GLY A 65 -6.05 -5.17 -1.75
CA GLY A 65 -6.82 -4.07 -1.16
C GLY A 65 -6.39 -2.65 -1.54
N THR A 66 -5.88 -2.41 -2.75
CA THR A 66 -5.59 -1.07 -3.26
C THR A 66 -6.85 -0.40 -3.80
N GLN A 67 -7.71 0.07 -2.90
CA GLN A 67 -9.08 0.52 -3.24
C GLN A 67 -9.18 1.66 -4.27
N SER A 68 -8.13 2.49 -4.42
CA SER A 68 -8.12 3.59 -5.38
C SER A 68 -8.27 3.13 -6.83
N ARG A 69 -7.94 1.86 -7.13
CA ARG A 69 -8.15 1.21 -8.43
C ARG A 69 -9.63 1.12 -8.82
N ALA A 70 -10.55 1.13 -7.86
CA ALA A 70 -11.98 1.12 -8.08
C ALA A 70 -12.60 2.53 -8.20
N SER A 71 -11.81 3.61 -8.05
CA SER A 71 -12.32 4.98 -8.14
C SER A 71 -12.36 5.45 -9.60
N ASN A 72 -13.54 5.92 -10.05
CA ASN A 72 -13.69 6.56 -11.37
C ASN A 72 -12.87 7.85 -11.49
N GLY A 73 -12.76 8.64 -10.40
CA GLY A 73 -11.94 9.86 -10.39
C GLY A 73 -10.45 9.57 -10.60
N TRP A 74 -9.90 8.60 -9.87
CA TRP A 74 -8.52 8.17 -10.10
C TRP A 74 -8.32 7.53 -11.48
N ALA A 75 -9.27 6.71 -11.94
CA ALA A 75 -9.21 6.11 -13.27
C ALA A 75 -9.15 7.18 -14.38
N HIS A 76 -9.98 8.22 -14.29
CA HIS A 76 -9.97 9.36 -15.21
C HIS A 76 -8.65 10.12 -15.15
N GLN A 77 -8.18 10.48 -13.95
CA GLN A 77 -6.94 11.23 -13.79
C GLN A 77 -5.72 10.47 -14.32
N ILE A 78 -5.64 9.17 -14.07
CA ILE A 78 -4.56 8.33 -14.60
C ILE A 78 -4.66 8.18 -16.12
N ALA A 79 -5.87 8.02 -16.67
CA ALA A 79 -6.05 8.02 -18.12
C ALA A 79 -5.62 9.35 -18.75
N ALA A 80 -5.90 10.49 -18.10
CA ALA A 80 -5.48 11.80 -18.58
C ALA A 80 -3.95 11.93 -18.59
N VAL A 81 -3.27 11.49 -17.53
CA VAL A 81 -1.79 11.41 -17.47
C VAL A 81 -1.22 10.54 -18.61
N GLN A 82 -1.85 9.39 -18.88
CA GLN A 82 -1.36 8.43 -19.88
C GLN A 82 -1.76 8.76 -21.33
N SER A 83 -2.61 9.77 -21.53
CA SER A 83 -3.18 10.11 -22.84
C SER A 83 -2.17 10.75 -23.81
N GLY A 84 -1.08 11.32 -23.29
CA GLY A 84 -0.12 12.12 -24.06
C GLY A 84 -0.57 13.56 -24.35
N LYS A 85 -1.80 13.96 -23.99
CA LYS A 85 -2.32 15.33 -24.21
C LYS A 85 -1.57 16.41 -23.41
N TYR A 86 -0.86 16.01 -22.35
CA TYR A 86 -0.05 16.88 -21.48
C TYR A 86 1.46 16.64 -21.66
N GLY A 87 1.85 15.99 -22.76
CA GLY A 87 3.22 15.53 -22.99
C GLY A 87 3.59 14.30 -22.14
N LYS A 88 4.88 14.00 -22.10
CA LYS A 88 5.43 12.86 -21.34
C LYS A 88 5.33 13.10 -19.83
N LEU A 89 4.97 12.06 -19.07
CA LEU A 89 5.12 12.05 -17.62
C LEU A 89 6.60 12.00 -17.24
N LEU A 90 7.09 13.03 -16.54
CA LEU A 90 8.48 13.14 -16.09
C LEU A 90 8.65 12.62 -14.67
N VAL A 91 7.76 13.03 -13.76
CA VAL A 91 7.78 12.62 -12.34
C VAL A 91 6.38 12.27 -11.87
N SER A 92 6.21 11.08 -11.31
CA SER A 92 5.03 10.67 -10.54
C SER A 92 5.38 10.71 -9.05
N LYS A 93 4.83 11.67 -8.32
CA LYS A 93 5.17 11.90 -6.92
C LYS A 93 4.05 11.44 -6.00
N GLY A 94 4.40 10.65 -4.98
CA GLY A 94 3.48 10.21 -3.94
C GLY A 94 3.92 10.72 -2.56
N TYR A 95 2.94 11.00 -1.71
CA TYR A 95 3.17 11.48 -0.36
C TYR A 95 2.42 10.63 0.65
N CYS A 96 3.12 10.22 1.70
CA CYS A 96 2.56 9.69 2.94
C CYS A 96 3.07 10.55 4.09
N CYS A 97 2.65 11.81 4.10
CA CYS A 97 3.10 12.80 5.07
C CYS A 97 2.01 13.04 6.11
N LYS A 98 2.11 12.39 7.25
CA LYS A 98 1.18 12.57 8.38
C LYS A 98 1.85 12.25 9.72
N PRO A 99 1.44 12.90 10.81
CA PRO A 99 1.96 12.63 12.16
C PRO A 99 2.00 11.13 12.55
N ARG A 100 3.16 10.66 13.04
CA ARG A 100 3.36 9.36 13.69
C ARG A 100 4.14 9.52 15.00
N TRP A 101 3.46 9.33 16.14
CA TRP A 101 4.06 9.51 17.47
C TRP A 101 4.97 8.36 17.90
N SER A 102 5.83 8.64 18.89
CA SER A 102 6.60 7.62 19.58
C SER A 102 5.68 6.56 20.18
N ILE A 103 6.08 5.30 20.08
CA ILE A 103 5.43 4.19 20.79
C ILE A 103 6.10 3.90 22.15
N GLY A 104 7.13 4.68 22.52
CA GLY A 104 7.90 4.50 23.74
C GLY A 104 8.54 3.12 23.87
N PHE A 105 8.78 2.72 25.12
CA PHE A 105 9.29 1.40 25.48
C PHE A 105 8.29 0.67 26.37
N LYS A 106 8.09 -0.61 26.08
CA LYS A 106 7.24 -1.52 26.87
C LYS A 106 8.07 -2.71 27.33
N PRO A 107 7.97 -3.11 28.61
CA PRO A 107 8.72 -4.24 29.11
C PRO A 107 8.24 -5.54 28.46
N ILE A 108 9.14 -6.52 28.42
CA ILE A 108 8.77 -7.90 28.11
C ILE A 108 7.83 -8.41 29.19
N LYS A 109 6.75 -9.08 28.79
CA LYS A 109 5.79 -9.70 29.71
C LYS A 109 5.17 -10.95 29.10
N THR A 110 4.45 -11.72 29.90
CA THR A 110 3.63 -12.83 29.40
C THR A 110 2.48 -12.27 28.54
N PRO A 111 2.18 -12.88 27.37
CA PRO A 111 0.99 -12.51 26.59
C PRO A 111 -0.29 -12.57 27.43
N PRO A 112 -1.28 -11.68 27.18
CA PRO A 112 -2.62 -11.81 27.76
C PRO A 112 -3.22 -13.19 27.46
N LYS A 113 -4.05 -13.72 28.36
CA LYS A 113 -4.69 -15.05 28.21
C LYS A 113 -5.50 -15.17 26.91
N ASP A 114 -6.03 -14.04 26.43
CA ASP A 114 -6.94 -13.96 25.29
C ASP A 114 -6.17 -13.79 23.96
N LEU A 115 -4.83 -13.77 24.01
CA LEU A 115 -3.95 -13.68 22.86
C LEU A 115 -3.11 -14.96 22.74
N ASP A 116 -3.46 -15.82 21.78
CA ASP A 116 -2.53 -16.86 21.33
C ASP A 116 -1.41 -16.17 20.54
N PHE A 117 -0.34 -15.86 21.24
CA PHE A 117 0.78 -15.12 20.68
C PHE A 117 1.56 -15.94 19.65
N ASN A 118 1.58 -17.27 19.76
CA ASN A 118 2.24 -18.13 18.78
C ASN A 118 1.47 -18.09 17.44
N ILE A 119 0.14 -18.16 17.48
CA ILE A 119 -0.70 -17.98 16.28
C ILE A 119 -0.53 -16.57 15.71
N TRP A 120 -0.48 -15.54 16.55
CA TRP A 120 -0.31 -14.16 16.11
C TRP A 120 1.05 -13.90 15.46
N LEU A 121 2.14 -14.47 16.01
CA LEU A 121 3.47 -14.44 15.40
C LEU A 121 3.46 -15.09 14.01
N GLY A 122 2.71 -16.18 13.84
CA GLY A 122 2.52 -16.82 12.54
C GLY A 122 3.88 -17.21 11.92
N PRO A 123 4.21 -16.73 10.70
CA PRO A 123 5.49 -17.04 10.06
C PRO A 123 6.68 -16.18 10.54
N ALA A 124 6.46 -15.19 11.41
CA ALA A 124 7.52 -14.33 11.90
C ALA A 124 8.45 -15.05 12.91
N PRO A 125 9.69 -14.57 13.11
CA PRO A 125 10.59 -15.11 14.12
C PRO A 125 9.98 -15.12 15.53
N LEU A 126 10.25 -16.19 16.29
CA LEU A 126 9.88 -16.27 17.70
C LEU A 126 10.59 -15.17 18.49
N GLN A 127 9.82 -14.39 19.24
CA GLN A 127 10.35 -13.29 20.05
C GLN A 127 9.51 -13.10 21.32
N PRO A 128 10.06 -12.50 22.39
CA PRO A 128 9.30 -12.23 23.60
C PRO A 128 8.19 -11.20 23.35
N TYR A 129 7.06 -11.38 24.02
CA TYR A 129 5.96 -10.44 23.93
C TYR A 129 6.25 -9.16 24.71
N HIS A 130 5.89 -8.03 24.12
CA HIS A 130 5.72 -6.75 24.79
C HIS A 130 4.51 -6.03 24.17
N GLU A 131 3.89 -5.11 24.91
CA GLU A 131 2.62 -4.49 24.49
C GLU A 131 2.71 -3.74 23.16
N ASN A 132 3.88 -3.24 22.78
CA ASN A 132 4.05 -2.53 21.52
C ASN A 132 3.96 -3.42 20.27
N LEU A 133 3.89 -4.74 20.40
CA LEU A 133 3.64 -5.61 19.26
C LEU A 133 2.16 -5.62 18.84
N VAL A 134 1.22 -5.29 19.73
CA VAL A 134 -0.22 -5.43 19.46
C VAL A 134 -1.02 -4.20 19.90
N HIS A 135 -2.20 -3.93 19.34
CA HIS A 135 -2.76 -4.50 18.11
C HIS A 135 -2.43 -3.68 16.87
N TYR A 136 -1.87 -2.47 17.00
CA TYR A 136 -1.61 -1.58 15.85
C TYR A 136 -0.12 -1.34 15.60
N ASN A 137 0.69 -1.33 16.66
CA ASN A 137 2.09 -0.90 16.57
C ASN A 137 3.01 -1.90 15.83
N TRP A 138 2.56 -3.13 15.55
CA TRP A 138 3.28 -4.09 14.72
C TRP A 138 3.70 -3.54 13.35
N HIS A 139 2.99 -2.54 12.81
CA HIS A 139 3.37 -1.87 11.56
C HIS A 139 4.83 -1.36 11.58
N TRP A 140 5.34 -1.04 12.77
CA TRP A 140 6.62 -0.37 12.98
C TRP A 140 7.79 -1.31 13.25
N PHE A 141 7.58 -2.62 13.19
CA PHE A 141 8.58 -3.64 13.44
C PHE A 141 8.84 -4.42 12.16
N TRP A 142 10.10 -4.65 11.83
CA TRP A 142 10.51 -5.26 10.57
C TRP A 142 10.01 -6.70 10.40
N ASP A 143 9.77 -7.42 11.49
CA ASP A 143 9.27 -8.81 11.40
C ASP A 143 7.77 -8.90 11.04
N PHE A 144 7.02 -7.81 11.23
CA PHE A 144 5.56 -7.84 11.16
C PHE A 144 4.98 -6.86 10.14
N GLY A 145 5.62 -5.70 9.98
CA GLY A 145 5.14 -4.58 9.19
C GLY A 145 6.23 -3.99 8.31
N SER A 146 5.89 -2.91 7.63
CA SER A 146 6.78 -2.24 6.65
C SER A 146 6.67 -0.73 6.75
N GLY A 147 6.49 -0.23 7.97
CA GLY A 147 6.41 1.19 8.26
C GLY A 147 5.18 1.86 7.66
N ASP A 148 5.23 3.19 7.60
CA ASP A 148 4.06 3.95 7.12
C ASP A 148 3.93 3.89 5.61
N MET A 149 5.06 3.67 4.93
CA MET A 149 5.11 3.34 3.51
C MET A 149 4.23 2.12 3.19
N GLY A 150 4.24 1.07 4.00
CA GLY A 150 3.34 -0.07 3.81
C GLY A 150 1.95 0.11 4.39
N ASN A 151 1.81 0.82 5.51
CA ASN A 151 0.52 0.97 6.17
C ASN A 151 -0.44 1.88 5.37
N GLN A 152 0.03 3.06 4.98
CA GLN A 152 -0.78 4.09 4.32
C GLN A 152 -0.21 4.47 2.98
N GLY A 153 1.12 4.60 2.90
CA GLY A 153 1.81 4.99 1.69
C GLY A 153 1.55 4.06 0.51
N VAL A 154 1.23 2.79 0.75
CA VAL A 154 0.97 1.80 -0.30
C VAL A 154 -0.20 2.20 -1.21
N HIS A 155 -1.21 2.92 -0.70
CA HIS A 155 -2.30 3.43 -1.54
C HIS A 155 -1.80 4.47 -2.55
N GLN A 156 -0.99 5.42 -2.08
CA GLN A 156 -0.42 6.49 -2.92
C GLN A 156 0.71 5.96 -3.80
N MET A 157 1.46 4.96 -3.34
CA MET A 157 2.49 4.27 -4.12
C MET A 157 1.85 3.54 -5.30
N ASP A 158 0.73 2.85 -5.06
CA ASP A 158 -0.03 2.19 -6.13
C ASP A 158 -0.54 3.18 -7.18
N ILE A 159 -1.11 4.32 -6.76
CA ILE A 159 -1.53 5.40 -7.67
C ILE A 159 -0.33 5.97 -8.44
N ALA A 160 0.77 6.28 -7.76
CA ALA A 160 1.97 6.85 -8.40
C ALA A 160 2.52 5.91 -9.49
N ARG A 161 2.60 4.61 -9.19
CA ARG A 161 3.03 3.57 -10.12
C ARG A 161 1.98 3.28 -11.20
N TRP A 162 0.69 3.53 -10.93
CA TRP A 162 -0.36 3.41 -11.93
C TRP A 162 -0.23 4.48 -13.01
N ALA A 163 0.18 5.71 -12.65
CA ALA A 163 0.37 6.79 -13.60
C ALA A 163 1.40 6.49 -14.70
N ILE A 164 2.42 5.69 -14.37
CA ILE A 164 3.47 5.30 -15.31
C ILE A 164 2.92 4.18 -16.21
N LYS A 165 2.64 4.52 -17.47
CA LYS A 165 2.10 3.59 -18.47
C LYS A 165 3.01 2.38 -18.64
N ASP A 166 2.43 1.19 -18.70
CA ASP A 166 3.12 -0.11 -18.89
C ASP A 166 4.20 -0.45 -17.85
N ALA A 167 4.30 0.32 -16.76
CA ALA A 167 5.27 0.06 -15.70
C ALA A 167 5.08 -1.33 -15.13
N THR A 168 6.18 -1.95 -14.66
CA THR A 168 6.18 -3.18 -13.86
C THR A 168 7.01 -2.99 -12.61
N LEU A 169 8.31 -3.29 -12.68
CA LEU A 169 9.32 -2.99 -11.67
C LEU A 169 10.24 -1.87 -12.18
N PRO A 170 10.79 -1.05 -11.27
CA PRO A 170 11.78 -0.04 -11.62
C PRO A 170 13.12 -0.69 -12.02
N LYS A 171 13.94 0.02 -12.79
CA LYS A 171 15.31 -0.38 -13.12
C LYS A 171 16.25 -0.25 -11.93
N SER A 172 16.07 0.79 -11.13
CA SER A 172 16.85 1.04 -9.92
C SER A 172 16.05 1.82 -8.88
N VAL A 173 16.50 1.76 -7.63
CA VAL A 173 15.90 2.47 -6.50
C VAL A 173 17.00 3.08 -5.65
N ILE A 174 16.84 4.34 -5.28
CA ILE A 174 17.62 5.00 -4.23
C ILE A 174 16.64 5.35 -3.13
N SER A 175 16.89 4.89 -1.90
CA SER A 175 16.10 5.27 -0.73
C SER A 175 17.01 5.79 0.37
N MET A 176 16.59 6.85 1.04
CA MET A 176 17.21 7.34 2.25
C MET A 176 16.14 7.63 3.30
N GLY A 177 16.40 7.23 4.53
CA GLY A 177 15.43 7.36 5.59
C GLY A 177 15.96 6.82 6.90
N GLY A 178 15.07 6.82 7.89
CA GLY A 178 15.39 6.48 9.26
C GLY A 178 14.24 6.78 10.21
N ARG A 179 14.48 6.54 11.48
CA ARG A 179 13.50 6.72 12.54
C ARG A 179 13.93 7.84 13.47
N TRP A 180 13.14 8.90 13.50
CA TRP A 180 13.35 10.06 14.35
C TRP A 180 12.20 10.19 15.34
N VAL A 181 12.55 10.42 16.61
CA VAL A 181 11.60 10.55 17.71
C VAL A 181 11.85 11.89 18.39
N ASP A 182 10.78 12.63 18.70
CA ASP A 182 10.86 13.87 19.47
C ASP A 182 11.06 13.57 20.97
N GLY A 183 12.06 14.20 21.61
CA GLY A 183 12.40 14.00 23.02
C GLY A 183 13.89 14.15 23.35
N PRO A 184 14.28 14.04 24.65
CA PRO A 184 15.67 14.24 25.10
C PRO A 184 16.65 13.20 24.54
N ASN A 185 16.11 12.06 24.08
CA ASN A 185 16.83 11.03 23.33
C ASN A 185 16.24 10.97 21.92
N TYR A 186 16.58 11.97 21.09
CA TYR A 186 16.33 11.90 19.66
C TYR A 186 16.66 10.48 19.16
N PHE A 187 15.83 9.93 18.27
CA PHE A 187 16.01 8.60 17.65
C PHE A 187 15.64 7.35 18.46
N LYS A 188 15.08 7.43 19.68
CA LYS A 188 14.83 6.21 20.49
C LYS A 188 13.37 5.98 20.86
N ASP A 189 12.80 4.92 20.29
CA ASP A 189 11.69 4.14 20.84
C ASP A 189 11.85 2.66 20.40
N GLN A 190 10.88 1.79 20.71
CA GLN A 190 10.97 0.37 20.33
C GLN A 190 10.77 0.07 18.85
N ALA A 191 10.25 1.01 18.08
CA ALA A 191 9.96 0.74 16.68
C ALA A 191 11.21 0.86 15.81
N GLN A 192 11.19 0.19 14.67
CA GLN A 192 12.37 -0.09 13.86
C GLN A 192 12.26 0.51 12.45
N THR A 193 11.05 0.67 11.94
CA THR A 193 10.82 1.16 10.58
C THR A 193 11.00 2.68 10.50
N PRO A 194 11.45 3.21 9.35
CA PRO A 194 11.52 4.64 9.11
C PRO A 194 10.20 5.35 9.32
N ASN A 195 10.28 6.56 9.88
CA ASN A 195 9.19 7.53 9.86
C ASN A 195 9.57 8.80 9.08
N GLN A 196 10.81 8.91 8.58
CA GLN A 196 11.12 9.75 7.42
C GLN A 196 11.80 8.89 6.38
N GLU A 197 11.34 8.98 5.16
CA GLU A 197 11.95 8.28 4.05
C GLU A 197 11.64 9.01 2.74
N LEU A 198 12.65 9.14 1.90
CA LEU A 198 12.53 9.57 0.52
C LEU A 198 13.07 8.46 -0.38
N SER A 199 12.22 7.93 -1.24
CA SER A 199 12.58 6.91 -2.21
C SER A 199 12.36 7.41 -3.64
N ILE A 200 13.34 7.17 -4.50
CA ILE A 200 13.31 7.49 -5.93
C ILE A 200 13.45 6.19 -6.71
N TYR A 201 12.52 5.94 -7.62
CA TYR A 201 12.47 4.75 -8.46
C TYR A 201 12.58 5.17 -9.93
N ASP A 202 13.54 4.59 -10.65
CA ASP A 202 13.77 4.87 -12.06
C ASP A 202 12.96 3.92 -12.96
N TYR A 203 12.08 4.48 -13.78
CA TYR A 203 11.29 3.77 -14.81
C TYR A 203 11.67 4.24 -16.21
N ASP A 204 12.97 4.29 -16.52
CA ASP A 204 13.49 4.60 -17.86
C ASP A 204 13.14 6.02 -18.33
N GLY A 205 13.52 6.99 -17.50
CA GLY A 205 13.34 8.42 -17.78
C GLY A 205 12.04 9.01 -17.23
N THR A 206 11.14 8.21 -16.66
CA THR A 206 10.12 8.69 -15.72
C THR A 206 10.53 8.30 -14.31
N LEU A 207 10.51 9.23 -13.37
CA LEU A 207 10.83 8.97 -11.97
C LEU A 207 9.55 8.80 -11.15
N LEU A 208 9.49 7.77 -10.30
CA LEU A 208 8.56 7.76 -9.18
C LEU A 208 9.30 8.29 -7.95
N VAL A 209 8.79 9.34 -7.33
CA VAL A 209 9.34 9.89 -6.09
C VAL A 209 8.33 9.70 -4.97
N PHE A 210 8.74 9.09 -3.86
CA PHE A 210 7.85 8.83 -2.74
C PHE A 210 8.41 9.38 -1.44
N GLU A 211 7.66 10.27 -0.80
CA GLU A 211 8.01 10.85 0.49
C GLU A 211 7.11 10.25 1.59
N THR A 212 7.71 9.60 2.57
CA THR A 212 7.06 9.26 3.84
C THR A 212 7.55 10.23 4.88
N ARG A 213 6.62 10.98 5.51
CA ARG A 213 6.94 11.94 6.56
C ARG A 213 6.00 11.78 7.75
N GLY A 214 6.49 11.17 8.81
CA GLY A 214 5.85 11.01 10.10
C GLY A 214 6.63 11.56 11.28
N LEU A 215 7.55 12.49 11.07
CA LEU A 215 8.23 13.25 12.12
C LEU A 215 7.18 14.05 12.87
N VAL A 216 7.09 13.83 14.17
CA VAL A 216 6.28 14.66 15.05
C VAL A 216 6.87 14.74 16.44
N GLY A 217 6.97 15.98 16.91
CA GLY A 217 6.45 16.36 18.22
C GLY A 217 4.93 16.55 18.16
N LYS A 218 4.26 16.67 19.31
CA LYS A 218 2.81 16.96 19.34
C LYS A 218 2.55 18.38 18.84
N PHE A 219 2.47 18.55 17.53
CA PHE A 219 2.11 19.80 16.87
C PHE A 219 0.72 19.63 16.25
N ASP A 220 -0.24 20.41 16.73
CA ASP A 220 -1.64 20.30 16.28
C ASP A 220 -1.82 20.74 14.81
N ASP A 221 -0.93 21.60 14.29
CA ASP A 221 -0.99 22.18 12.94
C ASP A 221 0.06 21.62 11.95
N PHE A 222 0.52 20.38 12.14
CA PHE A 222 1.51 19.82 11.23
C PHE A 222 0.88 19.47 9.86
N PRO A 223 1.42 19.97 8.73
CA PRO A 223 0.79 19.80 7.43
C PRO A 223 0.73 18.33 7.03
N ARG A 224 -0.50 17.86 6.76
CA ARG A 224 -0.79 16.52 6.25
C ARG A 224 -0.82 16.55 4.73
N LYS A 225 -0.17 15.58 4.10
CA LYS A 225 -0.22 15.37 2.65
C LYS A 225 -0.22 13.86 2.36
N VAL A 226 -1.39 13.33 2.04
CA VAL A 226 -1.57 11.95 1.56
C VAL A 226 -2.18 12.07 0.17
N ALA A 227 -1.31 12.19 -0.83
CA ALA A 227 -1.71 12.64 -2.16
C ALA A 227 -0.73 12.17 -3.24
N ASN A 228 -1.11 12.40 -4.49
CA ASN A 228 -0.28 12.19 -5.66
C ASN A 228 -0.22 13.45 -6.52
N GLU A 229 0.94 13.71 -7.10
CA GLU A 229 1.18 14.79 -8.05
C GLU A 229 1.88 14.22 -9.28
N PHE A 230 1.52 14.70 -10.45
CA PHE A 230 2.07 14.22 -11.72
C PHE A 230 2.68 15.40 -12.47
N TYR A 231 3.98 15.37 -12.71
CA TYR A 231 4.70 16.41 -13.42
C TYR A 231 4.98 15.94 -14.84
N LEU A 232 4.50 16.68 -15.82
CA LEU A 232 4.54 16.37 -17.23
C LEU A 232 5.27 17.48 -18.00
N GLU A 233 5.56 17.26 -19.28
CA GLU A 233 6.27 18.26 -20.11
C GLU A 233 5.51 19.60 -20.21
N GLU A 234 4.18 19.53 -20.30
CA GLU A 234 3.33 20.72 -20.51
C GLU A 234 2.81 21.34 -19.21
N GLY A 235 3.12 20.76 -18.04
CA GLY A 235 2.60 21.26 -16.77
C GLY A 235 2.54 20.19 -15.67
N ALA A 236 1.64 20.36 -14.71
CA ALA A 236 1.45 19.40 -13.63
C ALA A 236 -0.03 19.11 -13.37
N ILE A 237 -0.34 17.89 -12.94
CA ILE A 237 -1.65 17.54 -12.39
C ILE A 237 -1.52 17.41 -10.88
N ILE A 238 -2.24 18.27 -10.15
CA ILE A 238 -2.22 18.40 -8.70
C ILE A 238 -3.68 18.52 -8.24
N GLU A 239 -4.07 17.71 -7.24
CA GLU A 239 -5.44 17.73 -6.67
C GLU A 239 -6.57 17.65 -7.72
N GLY A 240 -6.33 16.87 -8.78
CA GLY A 240 -7.31 16.63 -9.85
C GLY A 240 -7.46 17.77 -10.87
N LYS A 241 -6.57 18.78 -10.83
CA LYS A 241 -6.52 19.88 -11.82
C LYS A 241 -5.21 19.91 -12.57
N PHE A 242 -5.25 20.34 -13.82
CA PHE A 242 -4.06 20.57 -14.63
C PHE A 242 -3.58 22.02 -14.49
N TYR A 243 -2.28 22.21 -14.29
CA TYR A 243 -1.62 23.49 -14.17
C TYR A 243 -0.62 23.59 -15.33
N PRO A 244 -0.92 24.37 -16.38
CA PRO A 244 -0.02 24.55 -17.50
C PRO A 244 1.33 25.13 -17.08
N LYS A 245 2.38 24.80 -17.82
CA LYS A 245 3.72 25.35 -17.60
C LYS A 245 3.71 26.88 -17.57
N GLY A 246 4.19 27.45 -16.47
CA GLY A 246 4.22 28.90 -16.27
C GLY A 246 2.90 29.53 -15.79
N SER A 247 1.90 28.71 -15.43
CA SER A 247 0.61 29.14 -14.90
C SER A 247 0.38 28.58 -13.50
N ASP A 248 -0.21 29.38 -12.61
CA ASP A 248 -0.74 28.97 -11.31
C ASP A 248 -2.26 28.72 -11.35
N LYS A 249 -2.89 28.96 -12.50
CA LYS A 249 -4.32 28.75 -12.71
C LYS A 249 -4.59 27.29 -13.08
N GLY A 250 -5.30 26.59 -12.19
CA GLY A 250 -5.73 25.22 -12.43
C GLY A 250 -6.91 25.13 -13.40
N GLU A 251 -6.80 24.20 -14.34
CA GLU A 251 -7.78 23.86 -15.37
C GLU A 251 -8.38 22.48 -15.12
N SER A 252 -9.58 22.25 -15.66
CA SER A 252 -10.18 20.91 -15.68
C SER A 252 -9.33 19.95 -16.50
N LEU A 253 -9.31 18.68 -16.10
CA LEU A 253 -8.64 17.65 -16.90
C LEU A 253 -9.31 17.48 -18.26
N VAL A 254 -8.50 17.16 -19.25
CA VAL A 254 -8.96 16.76 -20.58
C VAL A 254 -9.93 15.59 -20.47
N ASP A 255 -11.01 15.65 -21.24
CA ASP A 255 -11.89 14.50 -21.38
C ASP A 255 -11.18 13.41 -22.19
N VAL A 256 -11.14 12.22 -21.62
CA VAL A 256 -10.48 11.04 -22.18
C VAL A 256 -11.29 9.81 -21.83
N GLU A 257 -11.32 8.84 -22.72
CA GLU A 257 -11.94 7.56 -22.41
C GLU A 257 -11.12 6.81 -21.35
N TYR A 258 -11.81 6.25 -20.38
CA TYR A 258 -11.22 5.37 -19.38
C TYR A 258 -12.19 4.23 -19.04
N PRO A 259 -11.69 3.04 -18.66
CA PRO A 259 -12.54 1.97 -18.20
C PRO A 259 -13.28 2.42 -16.94
N LYS A 260 -14.60 2.59 -17.04
CA LYS A 260 -15.45 2.85 -15.87
C LYS A 260 -15.30 1.70 -14.87
N ARG A 261 -15.16 2.07 -13.60
CA ARG A 261 -15.01 1.13 -12.48
C ARG A 261 -16.35 1.01 -11.77
N SER A 262 -16.64 -0.19 -11.27
CA SER A 262 -17.74 -0.38 -10.31
C SER A 262 -17.49 0.49 -9.08
N GLU A 263 -18.53 1.10 -8.54
CA GLU A 263 -18.42 2.00 -7.39
C GLU A 263 -18.25 1.19 -6.09
N GLY A 264 -17.13 0.47 -5.97
CA GLY A 264 -16.82 -0.31 -4.78
C GLY A 264 -15.73 -1.34 -5.02
N ASN A 265 -14.70 -1.34 -4.16
CA ASN A 265 -13.59 -2.28 -4.25
C ASN A 265 -14.06 -3.75 -4.06
N PHE A 266 -14.98 -3.98 -3.11
CA PHE A 266 -15.58 -5.30 -2.88
C PHE A 266 -16.60 -5.69 -3.95
N GLU A 267 -17.33 -4.73 -4.51
CA GLU A 267 -18.25 -5.01 -5.61
C GLU A 267 -17.48 -5.47 -6.86
N ASN A 268 -16.35 -4.83 -7.15
CA ASN A 268 -15.44 -5.26 -8.21
C ASN A 268 -14.96 -6.70 -7.97
N PHE A 269 -14.50 -7.00 -6.74
CA PHE A 269 -14.06 -8.33 -6.34
C PHE A 269 -15.14 -9.39 -6.55
N ILE A 270 -16.34 -9.16 -6.01
CA ILE A 270 -17.47 -10.10 -6.08
C ILE A 270 -17.89 -10.32 -7.55
N SER A 271 -17.90 -9.27 -8.36
CA SER A 271 -18.20 -9.36 -9.79
C SER A 271 -17.16 -10.20 -10.55
N CYS A 272 -15.89 -10.07 -10.19
CA CYS A 272 -14.81 -10.89 -10.75
C CYS A 272 -14.89 -12.35 -10.30
N VAL A 273 -15.22 -12.59 -9.02
CA VAL A 273 -15.46 -13.94 -8.47
C VAL A 273 -16.59 -14.64 -9.23
N ARG A 274 -17.72 -13.96 -9.45
CA ARG A 274 -18.88 -14.51 -10.18
C ARG A 274 -18.59 -14.77 -11.65
N SER A 275 -17.89 -13.85 -12.33
CA SER A 275 -17.61 -13.96 -13.77
C SER A 275 -16.41 -14.84 -14.10
N ARG A 276 -15.52 -15.11 -13.14
CA ARG A 276 -14.19 -15.70 -13.33
C ARG A 276 -13.27 -14.90 -14.26
N ARG A 277 -13.61 -13.66 -14.61
CA ARG A 277 -12.82 -12.83 -15.53
C ARG A 277 -11.79 -12.01 -14.76
N ARG A 278 -10.59 -12.58 -14.62
CA ARG A 278 -9.46 -11.92 -13.93
C ARG A 278 -9.09 -10.55 -14.51
N LYS A 279 -9.31 -10.32 -15.80
CA LYS A 279 -9.00 -9.03 -16.47
C LYS A 279 -9.90 -7.87 -16.01
N ASP A 280 -10.99 -8.17 -15.29
CA ASP A 280 -11.94 -7.19 -14.78
C ASP A 280 -11.57 -6.72 -13.36
N LEU A 281 -10.55 -7.34 -12.73
CA LEU A 281 -9.92 -6.88 -11.48
C LEU A 281 -9.08 -5.61 -11.68
#